data_AF-A0A0D0AYR1-F1
#
_entry.id   AF-A0A0D0AYR1-F1
#
_cell.length_a   1.000
_cell.length_b   1.000
_cell.length_c   1.000
_cell.angle_alpha   90.00
_cell.angle_beta   90.00
_cell.angle_gamma   90.00
#
_symmetry.space_group_name_H-M   'P 1'
#
loop_
_entity.id
_entity.type
_entity.pdbx_description
1 polymer ?
#
loop_
_entity_poly.entity_id
_entity_poly.type
_entity_poly.pdbx_seq_one_letter_code
_entity_poly.pdbx_strand_id
1 'polypeptide(L)'
;DTMFEMVVDFSDPQRIGFELAFVDFWLQRDDDQRSRDQLKMAAETLLRGCEYHYTKSVQRVSRAAGIIPPDSRNAFVQSAHNLMHIDSREDYERHIQQMHQQWNINPWLSWWTRPEIARMIFDSQRTMPAERAALLPNTTNAEESMHAKIYSI
;
A
#
# COMPACT_ATOMS: atom_id res chain seq x y z
N ASP A 1 13.07 2.00 14.60
CA ASP A 1 12.58 1.49 13.29
C ASP A 1 12.30 2.56 12.23
N THR A 2 12.05 3.83 12.59
CA THR A 2 11.72 4.92 11.64
C THR A 2 12.68 5.06 10.45
N MET A 3 13.98 4.86 10.66
CA MET A 3 14.97 4.89 9.59
C MET A 3 14.75 3.86 8.46
N PHE A 4 13.95 2.83 8.71
CA PHE A 4 13.60 1.78 7.75
C PHE A 4 12.29 2.05 7.01
N GLU A 5 11.58 3.13 7.31
CA GLU A 5 10.37 3.48 6.56
C GLU A 5 10.68 3.72 5.09
N MET A 6 9.82 3.19 4.23
CA MET A 6 9.98 3.35 2.78
C MET A 6 8.66 3.20 2.02
N VAL A 7 8.68 3.76 0.81
CA VAL A 7 7.61 3.58 -0.17
C VAL A 7 7.96 2.40 -1.08
N VAL A 8 7.00 1.51 -1.34
CA VAL A 8 7.17 0.30 -2.14
C VAL A 8 6.22 0.25 -3.34
N ASP A 9 6.62 -0.50 -4.37
CA ASP A 9 5.88 -0.63 -5.63
C ASP A 9 4.86 -1.80 -5.63
N PHE A 10 4.62 -2.40 -4.46
CA PHE A 10 3.78 -3.59 -4.26
C PHE A 10 4.35 -4.89 -4.85
N SER A 11 5.63 -4.93 -5.21
CA SER A 11 6.28 -6.20 -5.60
C SER A 11 6.49 -7.10 -4.37
N ASP A 12 6.08 -8.36 -4.49
CA ASP A 12 6.27 -9.37 -3.45
C ASP A 12 7.76 -9.55 -3.09
N PRO A 13 8.71 -9.61 -4.05
CA PRO A 13 10.14 -9.69 -3.71
C PRO A 13 10.66 -8.51 -2.89
N GLN A 14 10.24 -7.28 -3.18
CA GLN A 14 10.69 -6.11 -2.41
C GLN A 14 10.16 -6.17 -0.97
N ARG A 15 8.86 -6.44 -0.80
CA ARG A 15 8.22 -6.53 0.52
C ARG A 15 8.80 -7.67 1.34
N ILE A 16 8.87 -8.88 0.78
CA ILE A 16 9.39 -10.07 1.47
C ILE A 16 10.87 -9.88 1.81
N GLY A 17 11.66 -9.35 0.87
CA GLY A 17 13.07 -9.07 1.09
C GLY A 17 13.29 -8.05 2.22
N PHE A 18 12.49 -6.99 2.26
CA PHE A 18 12.51 -6.02 3.36
C PHE A 18 12.16 -6.65 4.70
N GLU A 19 11.06 -7.40 4.79
CA GLU A 19 10.62 -8.06 6.03
C GLU A 19 11.71 -9.00 6.57
N LEU A 20 12.31 -9.82 5.71
CA LEU A 20 13.39 -10.75 6.10
C LEU A 20 14.63 -9.99 6.57
N ALA A 21 15.08 -8.98 5.82
CA ALA A 21 16.27 -8.20 6.16
C ALA A 21 16.07 -7.41 7.47
N PHE A 22 14.89 -6.85 7.70
CA PHE A 22 14.55 -6.13 8.93
C PHE A 22 14.59 -7.06 10.14
N VAL A 23 13.98 -8.25 10.04
CA VAL A 23 13.99 -9.26 11.10
C VAL A 23 15.42 -9.71 11.41
N ASP A 24 16.19 -10.04 10.38
CA ASP A 24 17.56 -10.54 10.57
C ASP A 24 18.49 -9.45 11.12
N PHE A 25 18.29 -8.18 10.75
CA PHE A 25 19.03 -7.04 11.30
C PHE A 25 18.85 -6.91 12.81
N TRP A 26 17.60 -6.99 13.30
CA TRP A 26 17.32 -6.83 14.73
C TRP A 26 17.67 -8.08 15.55
N LEU A 27 17.51 -9.28 15.00
CA LEU A 27 17.90 -10.52 15.70
C LEU A 27 19.42 -10.66 15.92
N GLN A 28 20.24 -9.91 15.19
CA GLN A 28 21.69 -9.87 15.38
C GLN A 28 22.12 -8.90 16.50
N ARG A 29 21.18 -8.19 17.12
CA ARG A 29 21.49 -7.18 18.12
C ARG A 29 21.05 -7.62 19.50
N ASP A 30 21.96 -7.58 20.46
CA ASP A 30 21.70 -7.98 21.83
C ASP A 30 20.82 -6.97 22.61
N ASP A 31 20.67 -5.74 22.09
CA ASP A 31 19.89 -4.67 22.72
C ASP A 31 18.40 -4.66 22.33
N ASP A 32 17.97 -5.55 21.43
CA ASP A 32 16.58 -5.72 21.04
C ASP A 32 16.03 -7.05 21.58
N GLN A 33 14.93 -6.96 22.34
CA GLN A 33 14.31 -8.11 23.01
C GLN A 33 13.06 -8.63 22.27
N ARG A 34 12.76 -8.09 21.09
CA ARG A 34 11.59 -8.48 20.32
C ARG A 34 11.79 -9.88 19.72
N SER A 35 10.75 -10.69 19.78
CA SER A 35 10.72 -11.98 19.09
C SER A 35 10.69 -11.77 17.57
N ARG A 36 11.03 -12.83 16.82
CA ARG A 36 10.93 -12.85 15.35
C ARG A 36 9.53 -12.40 14.86
N ASP A 37 8.46 -12.84 15.53
CA ASP A 37 7.09 -12.46 15.17
C ASP A 37 6.79 -10.98 15.46
N GLN A 38 7.29 -10.47 16.59
CA GLN A 38 7.18 -9.04 16.92
C GLN A 38 7.92 -8.15 15.91
N LEU A 39 9.10 -8.59 15.46
CA LEU A 39 9.86 -7.90 14.43
C LEU A 39 9.17 -7.95 13.07
N LYS A 40 8.54 -9.08 12.72
CA LYS A 40 7.75 -9.18 11.49
C LYS A 40 6.55 -8.23 11.50
N MET A 41 5.78 -8.22 12.59
CA MET A 41 4.66 -7.27 12.76
C MET A 41 5.15 -5.83 12.69
N ALA A 42 6.32 -5.52 13.29
CA ALA A 42 6.91 -4.19 13.20
C ALA A 42 7.28 -3.82 11.76
N ALA A 43 7.91 -4.72 11.00
CA ALA A 43 8.26 -4.49 9.59
C ALA A 43 7.03 -4.15 8.73
N GLU A 44 5.91 -4.82 8.96
CA GLU A 44 4.65 -4.58 8.26
C GLU A 44 4.05 -3.18 8.53
N THR A 45 4.51 -2.45 9.55
CA THR A 45 4.11 -1.06 9.83
C THR A 45 5.02 -0.01 9.19
N LEU A 46 6.10 -0.43 8.52
CA LEU A 46 7.14 0.46 7.97
C LEU A 46 7.02 0.69 6.46
N LEU A 47 6.11 -0.04 5.80
CA LEU A 47 5.94 0.02 4.36
C LEU A 47 4.71 0.83 3.98
N ARG A 48 4.91 1.86 3.16
CA ARG A 48 3.84 2.61 2.49
C ARG A 48 3.79 2.23 1.02
N GLY A 49 2.58 2.07 0.49
CA GLY A 49 2.34 1.77 -0.91
C GLY A 49 2.46 3.02 -1.79
N CYS A 50 3.03 2.86 -2.97
CA CYS A 50 3.18 3.93 -3.95
C CYS A 50 1.84 4.28 -4.64
N GLU A 51 1.29 5.46 -4.39
CA GLU A 51 0.03 5.91 -4.99
C GLU A 51 0.10 5.99 -6.53
N TYR A 52 1.28 6.27 -7.08
CA TYR A 52 1.50 6.25 -8.53
C TYR A 52 1.26 4.86 -9.12
N HIS A 53 1.78 3.79 -8.48
CA HIS A 53 1.58 2.42 -8.95
C HIS A 53 0.11 1.99 -8.85
N TYR A 54 -0.56 2.36 -7.75
CA TYR A 54 -2.01 2.15 -7.61
C TYR A 54 -2.78 2.86 -8.73
N THR A 55 -2.54 4.16 -8.92
CA THR A 55 -3.16 4.98 -9.95
C THR A 55 -2.93 4.44 -11.36
N LYS A 56 -1.70 3.98 -11.66
CA LYS A 56 -1.39 3.34 -12.95
C LYS A 56 -2.16 2.04 -13.14
N SER A 57 -2.35 1.25 -12.09
CA SER A 57 -3.16 0.04 -12.16
C SER A 57 -4.64 0.38 -12.44
N VAL A 58 -5.20 1.40 -11.79
CA VAL A 58 -6.57 1.89 -12.02
C VAL A 58 -6.73 2.33 -13.47
N GLN A 59 -5.79 3.13 -13.97
CA GLN A 59 -5.82 3.61 -15.36
C GLN A 59 -5.64 2.50 -16.40
N ARG A 60 -4.98 1.40 -16.03
CA ARG A 60 -4.86 0.22 -16.91
C ARG A 60 -6.20 -0.52 -16.99
N VAL A 61 -6.84 -0.76 -15.85
CA VAL A 61 -8.14 -1.46 -15.80
C VAL A 61 -9.25 -0.62 -16.42
N SER A 62 -9.26 0.70 -16.22
CA SER A 62 -10.25 1.60 -16.82
C SER A 62 -10.23 1.57 -18.36
N ARG A 63 -9.06 1.32 -18.97
CA ARG A 63 -8.89 1.25 -20.42
C ARG A 63 -9.11 -0.15 -21.00
N ALA A 64 -9.12 -1.20 -20.18
CA ALA A 64 -9.34 -2.57 -20.62
C ALA A 64 -10.79 -2.76 -21.09
N ALA A 65 -10.99 -2.68 -22.41
CA ALA A 65 -12.28 -2.91 -23.04
C ALA A 65 -12.78 -4.33 -22.71
N GLY A 66 -13.99 -4.42 -22.16
CA GLY A 66 -14.59 -5.67 -21.66
C GLY A 66 -14.62 -5.79 -20.13
N ILE A 67 -13.86 -4.98 -19.40
CA ILE A 67 -13.93 -4.90 -17.93
C ILE A 67 -14.73 -3.67 -17.49
N ILE A 68 -14.36 -2.49 -18.01
CA ILE A 68 -15.03 -1.22 -17.73
C ILE A 68 -15.67 -0.67 -19.01
N PRO A 69 -17.01 -0.46 -19.04
CA PRO A 69 -17.68 0.23 -20.13
C PRO A 69 -17.10 1.65 -20.34
N PRO A 70 -16.95 2.15 -21.59
CA PRO A 70 -16.38 3.48 -21.86
C PRO A 70 -17.02 4.61 -21.06
N ASP A 71 -18.34 4.60 -20.93
CA ASP A 71 -19.11 5.64 -20.23
C ASP A 71 -18.94 5.56 -18.70
N SER A 72 -18.53 4.40 -18.17
CA SER A 72 -18.31 4.18 -16.74
C SER A 72 -16.87 4.38 -16.31
N ARG A 73 -15.95 4.73 -17.22
CA ARG A 73 -14.51 4.87 -16.91
C ARG A 73 -14.23 5.89 -15.83
N ASN A 74 -14.82 7.08 -15.94
CA ASN A 74 -14.63 8.14 -14.96
C ASN A 74 -15.20 7.76 -13.60
N ALA A 75 -16.36 7.10 -13.57
CA ALA A 75 -16.98 6.60 -12.35
C ALA A 75 -16.10 5.54 -11.67
N PHE A 76 -15.52 4.61 -12.45
CA PHE A 76 -14.59 3.61 -11.91
C PHE A 76 -13.33 4.24 -11.34
N VAL A 77 -12.69 5.17 -12.08
CA VAL A 77 -11.49 5.86 -11.64
C VAL A 77 -11.76 6.62 -10.34
N GLN A 78 -12.84 7.39 -10.27
CA GLN A 78 -13.21 8.10 -9.06
C GLN A 78 -13.47 7.15 -7.89
N SER A 79 -14.21 6.06 -8.13
CA SER A 79 -14.52 5.07 -7.10
C SER A 79 -13.25 4.39 -6.55
N ALA A 80 -12.29 4.05 -7.41
CA ALA A 80 -11.01 3.49 -6.99
C ALA A 80 -10.16 4.49 -6.21
N HIS A 81 -10.11 5.77 -6.61
CA HIS A 81 -9.38 6.78 -5.84
C HIS A 81 -10.03 7.05 -4.48
N ASN A 82 -11.37 7.09 -4.42
CA ASN A 82 -12.09 7.24 -3.15
C ASN A 82 -11.78 6.10 -2.18
N LEU A 83 -11.62 4.86 -2.68
CA LEU A 83 -11.30 3.69 -1.86
C LEU A 83 -10.00 3.86 -1.05
N MET A 84 -9.01 4.63 -1.54
CA MET A 84 -7.78 4.96 -0.80
C MET A 84 -8.05 5.70 0.50
N HIS A 85 -9.07 6.55 0.52
CA HIS A 85 -9.31 7.54 1.57
C HIS A 85 -10.48 7.23 2.49
N ILE A 86 -10.99 5.99 2.43
CA ILE A 86 -12.02 5.55 3.36
C ILE A 86 -11.35 5.18 4.68
N ASP A 87 -11.71 5.90 5.75
CA ASP A 87 -11.18 5.68 7.11
C ASP A 87 -11.82 4.48 7.82
N SER A 88 -13.13 4.27 7.59
CA SER A 88 -13.89 3.21 8.25
C SER A 88 -13.73 1.86 7.55
N ARG A 89 -13.43 0.81 8.32
CA ARG A 89 -13.37 -0.57 7.80
C ARG A 89 -14.72 -1.02 7.24
N GLU A 90 -15.81 -0.65 7.89
CA GLU A 90 -17.17 -0.98 7.44
C GLU A 90 -17.50 -0.31 6.11
N ASP A 91 -17.20 0.99 5.98
CA ASP A 91 -17.46 1.71 4.73
C ASP A 91 -16.54 1.21 3.60
N TYR A 92 -15.32 0.81 3.92
CA TYR A 92 -14.38 0.21 2.96
C TYR A 92 -14.92 -1.11 2.40
N GLU A 93 -15.42 -2.00 3.26
CA GLU A 93 -16.04 -3.26 2.84
C GLU A 93 -17.29 -3.03 2.00
N ARG A 94 -18.15 -2.07 2.41
CA ARG A 94 -19.34 -1.69 1.65
C ARG A 94 -18.97 -1.12 0.28
N HIS A 95 -17.94 -0.30 0.20
CA HIS A 95 -17.47 0.30 -1.06
C HIS A 95 -16.90 -0.77 -2.01
N ILE A 96 -16.12 -1.72 -1.51
CA ILE A 96 -15.65 -2.88 -2.28
C ILE A 96 -16.81 -3.68 -2.87
N GLN A 97 -17.84 -3.96 -2.06
CA GLN A 97 -19.02 -4.69 -2.51
C GLN A 97 -19.74 -3.94 -3.64
N GLN A 98 -19.88 -2.62 -3.53
CA GLN A 98 -20.46 -1.78 -4.59
C GLN A 98 -19.63 -1.83 -5.87
N MET A 99 -18.29 -1.72 -5.78
CA MET A 99 -17.41 -1.82 -6.94
C MET A 99 -17.53 -3.19 -7.63
N HIS A 100 -17.60 -4.28 -6.86
CA HIS A 100 -17.78 -5.65 -7.37
C HIS A 100 -19.13 -5.85 -8.06
N GLN A 101 -20.20 -5.24 -7.55
CA GLN A 101 -21.53 -5.30 -8.19
C GLN A 101 -21.59 -4.48 -9.48
N GLN A 102 -20.85 -3.37 -9.54
CA GLN A 102 -20.90 -2.44 -10.66
C GLN A 102 -19.98 -2.82 -11.83
N TRP A 103 -18.84 -3.46 -11.57
CA TRP A 103 -17.84 -3.76 -12.59
C TRP A 103 -17.24 -5.16 -12.44
N ASN A 104 -16.86 -5.78 -13.57
CA ASN A 104 -16.23 -7.10 -13.59
C ASN A 104 -14.72 -7.04 -13.28
N ILE A 105 -14.37 -6.54 -12.09
CA ILE A 105 -12.98 -6.23 -11.69
C ILE A 105 -12.38 -7.23 -10.69
N ASN A 106 -13.00 -8.41 -10.52
CA ASN A 106 -12.66 -9.34 -9.44
C ASN A 106 -11.17 -9.67 -9.32
N PRO A 107 -10.44 -9.99 -10.41
CA PRO A 107 -9.01 -10.28 -10.29
C PRO A 107 -8.18 -9.08 -9.82
N TRP A 108 -8.55 -7.86 -10.23
CA TRP A 108 -7.89 -6.63 -9.80
C TRP A 108 -8.21 -6.33 -8.34
N LEU A 109 -9.50 -6.40 -7.97
CA LEU A 109 -9.95 -6.13 -6.61
C LEU A 109 -9.37 -7.14 -5.63
N SER A 110 -9.38 -8.44 -5.95
CA SER A 110 -8.83 -9.50 -5.10
C SER A 110 -7.34 -9.34 -4.83
N TRP A 111 -6.59 -8.76 -5.77
CA TRP A 111 -5.17 -8.48 -5.55
C TRP A 111 -4.99 -7.33 -4.56
N TRP A 112 -5.68 -6.21 -4.79
CA TRP A 112 -5.57 -5.02 -3.94
C TRP A 112 -6.11 -5.24 -2.53
N THR A 113 -7.10 -6.11 -2.34
CA THR A 113 -7.71 -6.38 -1.04
C THR A 113 -6.98 -7.44 -0.22
N ARG A 114 -5.89 -8.04 -0.73
CA ARG A 114 -4.99 -8.89 0.07
C ARG A 114 -4.51 -8.09 1.29
N PRO A 115 -4.59 -8.61 2.53
CA PRO A 115 -4.23 -7.84 3.73
C PRO A 115 -2.84 -7.21 3.70
N GLU A 116 -1.85 -7.91 3.15
CA GLU A 116 -0.47 -7.45 2.97
C GLU A 116 -0.31 -6.31 1.95
N ILE A 117 -1.23 -6.19 1.00
CA ILE A 117 -1.24 -5.10 0.00
C ILE A 117 -2.10 -3.94 0.49
N ALA A 118 -3.31 -4.26 0.94
CA ALA A 118 -4.32 -3.30 1.38
C ALA A 118 -3.79 -2.35 2.46
N ARG A 119 -3.07 -2.89 3.46
CA ARG A 119 -2.50 -2.10 4.56
C ARG A 119 -1.49 -1.05 4.13
N MET A 120 -0.91 -1.19 2.94
CA MET A 120 0.09 -0.25 2.46
C MET A 120 -0.56 0.95 1.77
N ILE A 121 -1.80 0.84 1.29
CA ILE A 121 -2.42 1.85 0.40
C ILE A 121 -3.78 2.38 0.85
N PHE A 122 -4.60 1.59 1.55
CA PHE A 122 -5.94 2.01 1.98
C PHE A 122 -5.94 2.50 3.43
N ASP A 123 -6.46 3.71 3.68
CA ASP A 123 -6.49 4.36 5.00
C ASP A 123 -7.11 3.44 6.07
N SER A 124 -8.30 2.89 5.82
CA SER A 124 -8.99 1.96 6.75
C SER A 124 -8.23 0.68 7.09
N GLN A 125 -7.30 0.26 6.22
CA GLN A 125 -6.55 -0.99 6.38
C GLN A 125 -5.15 -0.75 6.91
N ARG A 126 -4.71 0.51 7.00
CA ARG A 126 -3.33 0.87 7.24
C ARG A 126 -2.84 0.42 8.62
N THR A 127 -1.64 -0.16 8.64
CA THR A 127 -0.92 -0.54 9.86
C THR A 127 0.14 0.49 10.26
N MET A 128 0.70 1.23 9.30
CA MET A 128 1.54 2.39 9.55
C MET A 128 0.71 3.53 10.17
N PRO A 129 1.18 4.20 11.24
CA PRO A 129 0.49 5.36 11.79
C PRO A 129 0.30 6.48 10.75
N ALA A 130 -0.85 7.14 10.74
CA ALA A 130 -1.22 8.11 9.70
C ALA A 130 -0.26 9.31 9.65
N GLU A 131 0.19 9.78 10.81
CA GLU A 131 1.17 10.86 10.93
C GLU A 131 2.52 10.50 10.31
N ARG A 132 2.91 9.23 10.35
CA ARG A 132 4.16 8.74 9.72
C ARG A 132 3.99 8.54 8.23
N ALA A 133 2.86 7.97 7.82
CA ALA A 133 2.52 7.83 6.42
C ALA A 133 2.55 9.18 5.70
N ALA A 134 2.00 10.24 6.31
CA ALA A 134 1.97 11.59 5.76
C ALA A 134 3.36 12.24 5.55
N LEU A 135 4.40 11.75 6.24
CA LEU A 135 5.78 12.24 6.07
C LEU A 135 6.51 11.58 4.90
N LEU A 136 6.00 10.44 4.42
CA LEU A 136 6.58 9.73 3.27
C LEU A 136 6.09 10.35 1.96
N PRO A 137 6.90 10.31 0.88
CA PRO A 137 6.43 10.74 -0.43
C PRO A 137 5.31 9.81 -0.94
N ASN A 138 4.41 10.35 -1.76
CA ASN A 138 3.34 9.53 -2.37
C ASN A 138 3.87 8.65 -3.52
N THR A 139 5.10 8.90 -4.00
CA THR A 139 5.71 8.18 -5.11
C THR A 139 7.09 7.62 -4.75
N THR A 140 7.48 6.56 -5.46
CA THR A 140 8.78 5.87 -5.32
C THR A 140 9.86 6.48 -6.21
N ASN A 141 9.72 7.75 -6.64
CA ASN A 141 10.73 8.32 -7.53
C ASN A 141 12.09 8.21 -6.82
N ALA A 142 13.02 7.43 -7.39
CA ALA A 142 14.25 7.04 -6.70
C ALA A 142 15.08 8.26 -6.30
N GLU A 143 14.97 9.35 -7.08
CA GLU A 143 15.55 10.66 -6.77
C GLU A 143 14.89 11.31 -5.54
N GLU A 144 13.58 11.26 -5.38
CA GLU A 144 12.87 11.82 -4.20
C GLU A 144 13.12 11.00 -2.93
N SER A 145 13.18 9.67 -3.04
CA SER A 145 13.41 8.78 -1.89
C SER A 145 14.85 8.86 -1.36
N MET A 146 15.84 9.03 -2.24
CA MET A 146 17.23 9.32 -1.83
C MET A 146 17.37 10.74 -1.28
N HIS A 147 16.73 11.73 -1.89
CA HIS A 147 16.83 13.13 -1.43
C HIS A 147 16.15 13.34 -0.07
N ALA A 148 14.98 12.74 0.18
CA ALA A 148 14.28 12.87 1.46
C ALA A 148 15.13 12.42 2.66
N LYS A 149 15.92 11.33 2.52
CA LYS A 149 16.82 10.83 3.57
C LYS A 149 18.05 11.71 3.81
N ILE A 150 18.50 12.46 2.80
CA ILE A 150 19.67 13.35 2.91
C ILE A 150 19.33 14.65 3.64
N TYR A 151 18.11 15.17 3.46
CA TYR A 151 17.68 16.42 4.11
C TYR A 151 17.11 16.25 5.53
N SER A 152 16.99 15.01 6.01
CA SER A 152 16.52 14.69 7.37
C SER A 152 17.66 14.50 8.39
N ILE A 153 18.87 14.96 8.09
CA ILE A 153 20.06 14.92 8.96
C ILE A 153 20.38 16.33 9.46
#